data_AF-G2ZFY1-F1
#
_entry.id   AF-G2ZFY1-F1
#
_cell.length_a   1.000
_cell.length_b   1.000
_cell.length_c   1.000
_cell.angle_alpha   90.00
_cell.angle_beta   90.00
_cell.angle_gamma   90.00
#
_symmetry.space_group_name_H-M   'P 1'
#
loop_
_entity.id
_entity.type
_entity.pdbx_description
1 polymer ?
#
loop_
_entity_poly.entity_id
_entity_poly.type
_entity_poly.pdbx_seq_one_letter_code
_entity_poly.pdbx_strand_id
1 'polypeptide(L)'
;MSNSPFLNSIRTDMRQKGYALKTEKTYLHWIKRFILFHKKRHPQTMGSEEVRLFLSSLANSRHVAINTQKIALNALAFLYNRFLQQPLGDIDYIPASKPRRLPSVISANEVQRILQVMDTRNQVIFTLL
;
A
#
# COMPACT_ATOMS: atom_id res chain seq x y z
N MET A 1 7.32 -8.02 -17.09
CA MET A 1 6.25 -7.07 -16.69
C MET A 1 6.15 -6.02 -17.77
N SER A 2 4.97 -5.75 -18.33
CA SER A 2 4.80 -4.70 -19.33
C SER A 2 5.27 -3.36 -18.76
N ASN A 3 6.35 -2.81 -19.36
CA ASN A 3 6.97 -1.56 -18.94
C ASN A 3 6.09 -0.38 -19.39
N SER A 4 5.07 -0.05 -18.59
CA SER A 4 4.32 1.21 -18.78
C SER A 4 5.31 2.37 -18.62
N PRO A 5 5.49 3.24 -19.64
CA PRO A 5 6.38 4.38 -19.56
C PRO A 5 6.03 5.30 -18.37
N PHE A 6 4.74 5.47 -18.10
CA PHE A 6 4.22 6.25 -16.99
C PHE A 6 4.58 5.69 -15.61
N LEU A 7 4.43 4.38 -15.39
CA LEU A 7 4.84 3.78 -14.11
C LEU A 7 6.36 3.80 -13.93
N ASN A 8 7.13 3.77 -15.01
CA ASN A 8 8.58 3.89 -14.97
C ASN A 8 9.02 5.32 -14.63
N SER A 9 8.36 6.35 -15.15
CA SER A 9 8.68 7.74 -14.78
C SER A 9 8.40 8.02 -13.31
N ILE A 10 7.27 7.52 -12.78
CA ILE A 10 6.97 7.60 -11.33
C ILE A 10 8.05 6.88 -10.52
N ARG A 11 8.49 5.70 -10.97
CA ARG A 11 9.56 4.95 -10.29
C ARG A 11 10.85 5.77 -10.22
N THR A 12 11.27 6.36 -11.34
CA THR A 12 12.48 7.16 -11.40
C THR A 12 12.40 8.39 -10.49
N ASP A 13 11.27 9.10 -10.49
CA ASP A 13 11.02 10.24 -9.59
C ASP A 13 11.10 9.85 -8.11
N MET A 14 10.48 8.72 -7.72
CA MET A 14 10.55 8.22 -6.35
C MET A 14 11.98 7.87 -5.93
N ARG A 15 12.78 7.29 -6.83
CA ARG A 15 14.18 6.96 -6.56
C ARG A 15 15.05 8.21 -6.42
N GLN A 16 14.86 9.20 -7.28
CA GLN A 16 15.57 10.48 -7.19
C GLN A 16 15.28 11.20 -5.87
N LYS A 17 14.06 11.08 -5.35
CA LYS A 17 13.65 11.65 -4.05
C LYS A 17 14.04 10.78 -2.84
N GLY A 18 14.75 9.67 -3.04
CA GLY A 18 15.25 8.83 -1.95
C GLY A 18 14.18 7.99 -1.23
N TYR A 19 13.04 7.72 -1.87
CA TYR A 19 12.03 6.84 -1.27
C TYR A 19 12.56 5.40 -1.13
N ALA A 20 12.26 4.77 -0.01
CA ALA A 20 12.59 3.36 0.22
C ALA A 20 11.95 2.46 -0.86
N LEU A 21 12.68 1.44 -1.30
CA LEU A 21 12.21 0.48 -2.33
C LEU A 21 10.88 -0.19 -1.98
N LYS A 22 10.62 -0.40 -0.68
CA LYS A 22 9.34 -0.97 -0.20
C LYS A 22 8.17 0.01 -0.41
N THR A 23 8.40 1.30 -0.21
CA THR A 23 7.42 2.37 -0.46
C THR A 23 7.16 2.50 -1.95
N GLU A 24 8.21 2.52 -2.78
CA GLU A 24 8.13 2.50 -4.25
C GLU A 24 7.22 1.37 -4.74
N LYS A 25 7.51 0.12 -4.35
CA LYS A 25 6.73 -1.06 -4.74
C LYS A 25 5.26 -0.93 -4.33
N THR A 26 5.02 -0.49 -3.10
CA THR A 26 3.67 -0.33 -2.55
C THR A 26 2.90 0.75 -3.31
N TYR A 27 3.51 1.90 -3.58
CA TYR A 27 2.84 3.02 -4.25
C TYR A 27 2.54 2.68 -5.71
N LEU A 28 3.51 2.14 -6.44
CA LEU A 28 3.31 1.70 -7.83
C LEU A 28 2.22 0.63 -7.93
N HIS A 29 2.12 -0.28 -6.96
CA HIS A 29 1.03 -1.26 -6.91
C HIS A 29 -0.35 -0.58 -6.83
N TRP A 30 -0.53 0.37 -5.92
CA TRP A 30 -1.81 1.07 -5.74
C TRP A 30 -2.15 1.98 -6.92
N ILE A 31 -1.18 2.71 -7.45
CA ILE A 31 -1.35 3.56 -8.64
C ILE A 31 -1.77 2.70 -9.84
N LYS A 32 -1.11 1.56 -10.06
CA LYS A 32 -1.49 0.62 -11.12
C LYS A 32 -2.93 0.11 -10.93
N ARG A 33 -3.31 -0.25 -9.70
CA ARG A 33 -4.67 -0.72 -9.40
C ARG A 33 -5.72 0.35 -9.64
N PHE A 34 -5.45 1.59 -9.28
CA PHE A 34 -6.31 2.73 -9.56
C PHE A 34 -6.51 2.94 -11.07
N ILE A 35 -5.44 2.93 -11.85
CA ILE A 35 -5.49 3.05 -13.32
C ILE A 35 -6.32 1.91 -13.93
N LEU A 36 -6.12 0.67 -13.46
CA LEU A 36 -6.86 -0.48 -13.95
C LEU A 36 -8.35 -0.44 -13.57
N PHE A 37 -8.68 0.04 -12.38
CA PHE A 37 -10.06 0.24 -11.93
C PHE A 37 -10.81 1.21 -12.86
N HIS A 38 -10.14 2.27 -13.30
CA HIS A 38 -10.66 3.24 -14.27
C HIS A 38 -10.36 2.88 -15.73
N LYS A 39 -10.31 1.58 -16.05
CA LYS A 39 -10.18 1.06 -17.43
C LYS A 39 -8.98 1.62 -18.22
N LYS A 40 -7.85 1.83 -17.54
CA LYS A 40 -6.61 2.41 -18.10
C LYS A 40 -6.71 3.89 -18.52
N ARG A 41 -7.71 4.63 -18.02
CA ARG A 41 -7.76 6.09 -18.16
C ARG A 41 -6.55 6.72 -17.50
N HIS A 42 -5.98 7.74 -18.13
CA HIS A 42 -4.78 8.41 -17.64
C HIS A 42 -5.08 9.26 -16.38
N PRO A 43 -4.30 9.15 -15.29
CA PRO A 43 -4.55 9.89 -14.06
C PRO A 43 -4.65 11.41 -14.19
N GLN A 44 -3.96 12.04 -15.14
CA GLN A 44 -4.08 13.49 -15.39
C GLN A 44 -5.48 13.93 -15.82
N THR A 45 -6.28 13.01 -16.37
CA THR A 45 -7.65 13.28 -16.80
C THR A 45 -8.68 12.96 -15.72
N MET A 46 -8.22 12.54 -14.54
CA MET A 46 -9.03 12.12 -13.40
C MET A 46 -8.76 13.04 -12.22
N GLY A 47 -9.65 13.05 -11.24
CA GLY A 47 -9.54 13.92 -10.07
C GLY A 47 -10.03 13.27 -8.79
N SER A 48 -10.51 14.13 -7.88
CA SER A 48 -10.98 13.73 -6.54
C SER A 48 -12.10 12.71 -6.61
N GLU A 49 -13.02 12.85 -7.56
CA GLU A 49 -14.16 11.94 -7.71
C GLU A 49 -13.74 10.51 -8.07
N GLU A 50 -12.83 10.35 -9.04
CA GLU A 50 -12.30 9.03 -9.40
C GLU A 50 -11.53 8.39 -8.24
N VAL A 51 -10.80 9.20 -7.46
CA VAL A 51 -10.08 8.73 -6.28
C VAL A 51 -11.08 8.29 -5.20
N ARG A 52 -12.13 9.08 -4.94
CA ARG A 52 -13.20 8.78 -4.00
C ARG A 52 -13.91 7.47 -4.34
N LEU A 53 -14.29 7.29 -5.62
CA LEU A 53 -14.93 6.07 -6.12
C LEU A 53 -14.02 4.84 -5.93
N PHE A 54 -12.73 4.99 -6.26
CA PHE A 54 -11.77 3.91 -6.07
C PHE A 54 -11.62 3.53 -4.60
N LEU A 55 -11.40 4.50 -3.70
CA LEU A 55 -11.24 4.25 -2.27
C LEU A 55 -12.49 3.64 -1.64
N SER A 56 -13.68 4.09 -2.07
CA SER A 56 -14.96 3.54 -1.61
C SER A 56 -15.16 2.10 -2.11
N SER A 57 -14.73 1.78 -3.33
CA SER A 57 -14.77 0.40 -3.85
C SER A 57 -13.87 -0.55 -3.04
N LEU A 58 -12.77 -0.05 -2.48
CA LEU A 58 -11.89 -0.85 -1.61
C LEU A 58 -12.58 -1.18 -0.27
N ALA A 59 -13.32 -0.23 0.30
CA ALA A 59 -14.08 -0.45 1.52
C ALA A 59 -15.26 -1.41 1.30
N ASN A 60 -16.05 -1.17 0.26
CA ASN A 60 -17.34 -1.84 0.05
C ASN A 60 -17.20 -3.22 -0.61
N SER A 61 -16.43 -3.33 -1.70
CA SER A 61 -16.40 -4.56 -2.51
C SER A 61 -15.26 -5.50 -2.14
N ARG A 62 -14.19 -4.98 -1.53
CA ARG A 62 -12.97 -5.75 -1.19
C ARG A 62 -12.78 -5.95 0.31
N HIS A 63 -13.62 -5.33 1.14
CA HIS A 63 -13.55 -5.36 2.61
C HIS A 63 -12.10 -5.24 3.13
N VAL A 64 -11.33 -4.31 2.56
CA VAL A 64 -9.93 -4.14 2.94
C VAL A 64 -9.82 -3.66 4.38
N ALA A 65 -8.67 -3.87 5.01
CA ALA A 65 -8.40 -3.27 6.31
C ALA A 65 -8.23 -1.74 6.19
N ILE A 66 -8.54 -1.01 7.27
CA ILE A 66 -8.35 0.46 7.36
C ILE A 66 -6.96 0.87 6.89
N ASN A 67 -5.91 0.21 7.39
CA ASN A 67 -4.53 0.55 7.05
C ASN A 67 -4.22 0.28 5.56
N THR A 68 -4.86 -0.72 4.96
CA THR A 68 -4.73 -0.98 3.52
C THR A 68 -5.29 0.17 2.70
N GLN A 69 -6.48 0.67 3.07
CA GLN A 69 -7.09 1.82 2.39
C GLN A 69 -6.27 3.11 2.59
N LYS A 70 -5.74 3.33 3.80
CA LYS A 70 -4.83 4.47 4.07
C LYS A 70 -3.57 4.43 3.21
N ILE A 71 -2.97 3.25 3.02
CA ILE A 71 -1.80 3.12 2.14
C ILE A 71 -2.18 3.43 0.68
N ALA A 72 -3.36 3.01 0.22
CA ALA A 72 -3.86 3.36 -1.11
C ALA A 72 -4.09 4.86 -1.26
N LEU A 73 -4.72 5.51 -0.28
CA LEU A 73 -4.89 6.97 -0.23
C LEU A 73 -3.55 7.68 -0.30
N ASN A 74 -2.57 7.29 0.53
CA ASN A 74 -1.24 7.91 0.55
C ASN A 74 -0.51 7.79 -0.79
N ALA A 75 -0.65 6.64 -1.47
CA ALA A 75 -0.08 6.44 -2.79
C ALA A 75 -0.72 7.37 -3.85
N LEU A 76 -2.04 7.58 -3.78
CA LEU A 76 -2.76 8.48 -4.68
C LEU A 76 -2.49 9.95 -4.35
N ALA A 77 -2.44 10.32 -3.07
CA ALA A 77 -2.04 11.65 -2.64
C ALA A 77 -0.61 11.99 -3.12
N PHE A 78 0.32 11.03 -3.06
CA PHE A 78 1.64 11.20 -3.65
C PHE A 78 1.56 11.42 -5.17
N LEU A 79 0.81 10.58 -5.88
CA LEU A 79 0.65 10.70 -7.33
C LEU A 79 0.17 12.09 -7.73
N TYR A 80 -0.88 12.60 -7.09
CA TYR A 80 -1.50 13.87 -7.47
C TYR A 80 -0.74 15.08 -6.93
N ASN A 81 -0.34 15.08 -5.65
CA ASN A 81 0.28 16.26 -5.03
C ASN A 81 1.77 16.41 -5.37
N ARG A 82 2.50 15.31 -5.61
CA ARG A 82 3.96 15.34 -5.80
C ARG A 82 4.41 15.01 -7.21
N PHE A 83 3.70 14.13 -7.91
CA PHE A 83 4.12 13.71 -9.25
C PHE A 83 3.38 14.50 -10.35
N LEU A 84 2.04 14.59 -10.28
CA LEU A 84 1.23 15.29 -11.28
C LEU A 84 1.07 16.78 -11.01
N GLN A 85 1.36 17.25 -9.78
CA GLN A 85 1.17 18.64 -9.36
C GLN A 85 -0.28 19.14 -9.55
N GLN A 86 -1.24 18.25 -9.33
CA GLN A 86 -2.67 18.49 -9.44
C GLN A 86 -3.32 18.10 -8.11
N PRO A 87 -3.33 19.00 -7.11
CA PRO A 87 -3.83 18.66 -5.79
C PRO A 87 -5.32 18.33 -5.83
N LEU A 88 -5.71 17.25 -5.13
CA LEU A 88 -7.08 16.71 -5.17
C LEU A 88 -8.08 17.48 -4.28
N GLY A 89 -7.61 18.45 -3.49
CA GLY A 89 -8.41 19.06 -2.43
C GLY A 89 -8.84 18.04 -1.36
N ASP A 90 -9.93 18.31 -0.67
CA ASP A 90 -10.52 17.40 0.31
C ASP A 90 -11.27 16.26 -0.38
N ILE A 91 -11.02 15.03 0.07
CA ILE A 91 -11.60 13.82 -0.51
C ILE A 91 -12.48 13.17 0.55
N ASP A 92 -13.79 13.35 0.41
CA ASP A 92 -14.79 12.68 1.26
C ASP A 92 -15.03 11.24 0.77
N TYR A 93 -14.31 10.27 1.33
CA TYR A 93 -14.47 8.84 0.98
C TYR A 93 -14.98 8.02 2.17
N ILE A 94 -15.61 6.88 1.87
CA ILE A 94 -16.11 5.96 2.90
C ILE A 94 -14.93 5.19 3.51
N PRO A 95 -14.64 5.34 4.82
CA PRO A 95 -13.57 4.59 5.46
C PRO A 95 -13.91 3.09 5.54
N ALA A 96 -12.91 2.25 5.35
CA ALA A 96 -13.05 0.82 5.58
C ALA A 96 -13.34 0.56 7.07
N SER A 97 -14.21 -0.41 7.37
CA SER A 97 -14.68 -0.67 8.74
C SER A 97 -14.20 -2.02 9.32
N LYS A 98 -13.21 -2.67 8.70
CA LYS A 98 -12.77 -4.00 9.15
C LYS A 98 -12.19 -3.92 10.57
N PRO A 99 -12.73 -4.66 11.55
CA PRO A 99 -12.25 -4.62 12.93
C PRO A 99 -10.80 -5.10 13.01
N ARG A 100 -10.03 -4.48 13.90
CA ARG A 100 -8.64 -4.88 14.15
C ARG A 100 -8.65 -6.28 14.76
N ARG A 101 -7.89 -7.21 14.16
CA ARG A 101 -7.58 -8.49 14.83
C ARG A 101 -6.63 -8.19 15.97
N LEU A 102 -6.95 -8.67 17.16
CA LEU A 102 -6.02 -8.64 18.28
C LEU A 102 -4.84 -9.55 17.94
N PRO A 103 -3.60 -9.10 18.18
CA PRO A 103 -2.44 -9.97 18.00
C PRO A 103 -2.54 -11.14 18.97
N SER A 104 -2.42 -12.37 18.46
CA SER A 104 -2.24 -13.55 19.29
C SER A 104 -0.80 -13.55 19.83
N VAL A 105 -0.66 -13.58 21.14
CA VAL A 105 0.64 -13.69 21.80
C VAL A 105 1.05 -15.16 21.91
N ILE A 106 2.35 -15.43 21.76
CA ILE A 106 2.94 -16.76 21.91
C ILE A 106 3.40 -16.89 23.37
N SER A 107 3.06 -17.98 24.03
CA SER A 107 3.52 -18.27 25.40
C SER A 107 5.00 -18.66 25.43
N ALA A 108 5.66 -18.50 26.58
CA ALA A 108 7.07 -18.89 26.73
C ALA A 108 7.33 -20.37 26.34
N ASN A 109 6.40 -21.27 26.66
CA ASN A 109 6.48 -22.69 26.31
C ASN A 109 6.37 -22.93 24.80
N GLU A 110 5.58 -22.12 24.09
CA GLU A 110 5.50 -22.19 22.63
C GLU A 110 6.76 -21.63 21.97
N VAL A 111 7.30 -20.53 22.47
CA VAL A 111 8.59 -19.99 22.00
C VAL A 111 9.70 -21.01 22.16
N GLN A 112 9.80 -21.67 23.32
CA GLN A 112 10.82 -22.68 23.57
C GLN A 112 10.71 -23.88 22.62
N ARG A 113 9.49 -24.39 22.40
CA ARG A 113 9.25 -25.48 21.44
C ARG A 113 9.63 -25.09 20.02
N ILE A 114 9.35 -23.85 19.62
CA ILE A 114 9.70 -23.31 18.31
C ILE A 114 11.23 -23.20 18.16
N LEU A 115 11.94 -22.68 19.16
CA LEU A 115 13.40 -22.54 19.12
C LEU A 115 14.14 -23.89 19.09
N GLN A 116 13.58 -24.94 19.70
CA GLN A 116 14.20 -26.27 19.75
C GLN A 116 14.23 -27.00 18.40
N VAL A 117 13.32 -26.68 17.49
CA VAL A 117 13.24 -27.30 16.15
C VAL A 117 13.94 -26.49 15.07
N MET A 118 14.53 -25.33 15.40
CA MET A 118 15.29 -24.51 14.46
C MET A 118 16.74 -24.97 14.35
N ASP A 119 17.34 -24.71 13.18
CA ASP A 119 18.79 -24.78 12.99
C ASP A 119 19.50 -23.65 13.74
N THR A 120 20.79 -23.86 14.05
CA THR A 120 21.59 -22.98 14.90
C THR A 120 21.59 -21.51 14.44
N ARG A 121 21.61 -21.26 13.12
CA ARG A 121 21.61 -19.90 12.58
C ARG A 121 20.30 -19.18 12.87
N ASN A 122 19.17 -19.81 12.60
CA ASN A 122 17.87 -19.21 12.83
C ASN A 122 17.59 -19.08 14.33
N GLN A 123 17.97 -20.08 15.13
CA GLN A 123 17.81 -20.03 16.58
C GLN A 123 18.42 -18.76 17.19
N VAL A 124 19.66 -18.41 16.82
CA VAL A 124 20.33 -17.20 17.30
C VAL A 124 19.62 -15.92 16.86
N ILE A 125 19.16 -15.86 15.60
CA ILE A 125 18.43 -14.69 15.08
C ILE A 125 17.12 -14.50 15.84
N PHE A 126 16.37 -15.58 16.08
CA PHE A 126 15.07 -15.52 16.73
C PHE A 126 15.14 -15.27 18.24
N THR A 127 16.25 -15.60 18.91
CA THR A 127 16.47 -15.23 20.32
C THR A 127 16.75 -13.74 20.54
N LEU A 128 17.07 -12.98 19.48
CA LEU A 128 17.34 -11.54 19.54
C LEU A 128 16.10 -10.66 19.31
N LEU A 129 14.99 -11.28 18.91
CA LEU A 129 13.70 -10.63 18.67
C LEU A 129 12.84 -10.62 19.93
#